data_AF-A0A354CI71-F1
#
_entry.id   AF-A0A354CI71-F1
#
_cell.length_a   1.000
_cell.length_b   1.000
_cell.length_c   1.000
_cell.angle_alpha   90.00
_cell.angle_beta   90.00
_cell.angle_gamma   90.00
#
_symmetry.space_group_name_H-M   'P 1'
#
loop_
_entity.id
_entity.type
_entity.pdbx_description
1 polymer ?
#
loop_
_entity_poly.entity_id
_entity_poly.type
_entity_poly.pdbx_seq_one_letter_code
_entity_poly.pdbx_strand_id
1 'polypeptide(L)'
;MMLEKKKSIALIIIMVTIAVIILGGRYYFAHNKSYKNEAIEKGDCIYLNGVRYYHTSELENYKISNVVICTSDSGRKLYEIEEYPDYEYIAGYSAWDGEIYKKYETD
;
A
#
# COMPACT_ATOMS: atom_id res chain seq x y z
N MET A 1 -4.80 -51.15 -1.87
CA MET A 1 -5.97 -50.38 -1.37
C MET A 1 -5.57 -49.27 -0.38
N MET A 2 -4.89 -49.57 0.72
CA MET A 2 -4.42 -48.57 1.70
C MET A 2 -3.43 -47.52 1.13
N LEU A 3 -2.47 -47.95 0.30
CA LEU A 3 -1.45 -47.07 -0.30
C LEU A 3 -2.07 -46.07 -1.30
N GLU A 4 -2.96 -46.54 -2.17
CA GLU A 4 -3.66 -45.71 -3.17
C GLU A 4 -4.58 -44.68 -2.49
N LYS A 5 -5.24 -45.06 -1.39
CA LYS A 5 -6.04 -44.12 -0.58
C LYS A 5 -5.17 -43.02 0.05
N LYS A 6 -3.97 -43.35 0.54
CA LYS A 6 -3.00 -42.37 1.06
C LYS A 6 -2.48 -41.42 -0.01
N LYS A 7 -2.17 -41.92 -1.21
CA LYS A 7 -1.76 -41.10 -2.37
C LYS A 7 -2.88 -40.15 -2.82
N SER A 8 -4.12 -40.64 -2.87
CA SER A 8 -5.30 -39.84 -3.20
C SER A 8 -5.54 -38.71 -2.18
N ILE A 9 -5.43 -39.00 -0.89
CA ILE A 9 -5.50 -37.98 0.18
C ILE A 9 -4.38 -36.94 0.03
N ALA A 10 -3.15 -37.38 -0.24
CA ALA A 10 -2.02 -36.48 -0.44
C ALA A 10 -2.23 -35.53 -1.64
N LEU A 11 -2.76 -36.04 -2.76
CA LEU A 11 -3.12 -35.23 -3.93
C LEU A 11 -4.19 -34.18 -3.61
N ILE A 12 -5.23 -34.56 -2.86
CA ILE A 12 -6.28 -33.62 -2.44
C ILE A 12 -5.69 -32.50 -1.57
N ILE A 13 -4.83 -32.84 -0.61
CA ILE A 13 -4.17 -31.84 0.25
C ILE A 13 -3.36 -30.86 -0.60
N ILE A 14 -2.55 -31.35 -1.54
CA ILE A 14 -1.75 -30.50 -2.44
C ILE A 14 -2.65 -29.56 -3.24
N MET A 15 -3.75 -30.06 -3.83
CA MET A 15 -4.67 -29.22 -4.59
C MET A 15 -5.32 -28.14 -3.71
N VAL A 16 -5.74 -28.49 -2.49
CA VAL A 16 -6.31 -27.53 -1.55
C VAL A 16 -5.28 -26.47 -1.16
N THR A 17 -4.03 -26.86 -0.88
CA THR A 17 -2.96 -25.91 -0.55
C THR A 17 -2.70 -24.94 -1.71
N ILE A 18 -2.63 -25.43 -2.95
CA ILE A 18 -2.46 -24.58 -4.13
C ILE A 18 -3.64 -23.60 -4.27
N ALA A 19 -4.88 -24.08 -4.11
CA ALA A 19 -6.06 -23.24 -4.18
C ALA A 19 -6.05 -22.13 -3.12
N VAL A 20 -5.65 -22.45 -1.89
CA VAL A 20 -5.51 -21.47 -0.78
C VAL A 20 -4.43 -20.43 -1.11
N ILE A 21 -3.28 -20.84 -1.67
CA ILE A 21 -2.21 -19.90 -2.06
C ILE A 21 -2.71 -18.95 -3.15
N ILE A 22 -3.40 -19.46 -4.17
CA ILE A 22 -3.91 -18.62 -5.28
C ILE A 22 -4.97 -17.63 -4.77
N LEU A 23 -5.94 -18.10 -3.97
CA LEU A 23 -6.99 -17.24 -3.43
C LEU A 23 -6.43 -16.23 -2.42
N GLY A 24 -5.57 -16.67 -1.52
CA GLY A 24 -4.90 -15.82 -0.53
C GLY A 24 -3.98 -14.79 -1.17
N GLY A 25 -3.20 -15.19 -2.18
CA GLY A 25 -2.35 -14.28 -2.95
C GLY A 25 -3.14 -13.23 -3.71
N ARG A 26 -4.24 -13.63 -4.36
CA ARG A 26 -5.17 -12.68 -5.01
C ARG A 26 -5.80 -11.71 -4.01
N TYR A 27 -6.24 -12.21 -2.87
CA TYR A 27 -6.80 -11.38 -1.81
C TYR A 27 -5.78 -10.37 -1.29
N TYR A 28 -4.56 -10.82 -0.98
CA TYR A 28 -3.47 -9.96 -0.52
C TYR A 28 -3.15 -8.86 -1.55
N PHE A 29 -2.99 -9.22 -2.83
CA PHE A 29 -2.72 -8.25 -3.89
C PHE A 29 -3.87 -7.25 -4.08
N ALA A 30 -5.12 -7.72 -4.03
CA ALA A 30 -6.29 -6.87 -4.20
C ALA A 30 -6.51 -5.89 -3.03
N HIS A 31 -6.03 -6.19 -1.82
CA HIS A 31 -6.22 -5.34 -0.65
C HIS A 31 -4.98 -4.55 -0.24
N ASN A 32 -3.82 -4.83 -0.83
CA ASN A 32 -2.61 -4.06 -0.59
C ASN A 32 -2.66 -2.75 -1.40
N LYS A 33 -2.97 -1.64 -0.69
CA LYS A 33 -3.04 -0.29 -1.27
C LYS A 33 -1.75 0.09 -2.01
N SER A 34 -0.58 -0.29 -1.47
CA SER A 34 0.72 0.04 -2.05
C SER A 34 0.98 -0.52 -3.44
N TYR A 35 0.39 -1.66 -3.82
CA TYR A 35 0.62 -2.24 -5.15
C TYR A 35 -0.23 -1.59 -6.25
N LYS A 36 -1.29 -0.87 -5.89
CA LYS A 36 -2.19 -0.22 -6.84
C LYS A 36 -1.81 1.22 -7.16
N ASN A 37 -0.97 1.81 -6.31
CA ASN A 37 -0.60 3.21 -6.40
C ASN A 37 0.82 3.35 -6.94
N GLU A 38 1.01 4.40 -7.73
CA GLU A 38 2.32 4.87 -8.20
C GLU A 38 2.60 6.24 -7.61
N ALA A 39 3.83 6.46 -7.15
CA ALA A 39 4.27 7.76 -6.65
C ALA A 39 5.58 8.16 -7.34
N ILE A 40 5.61 9.37 -7.89
CA ILE A 40 6.79 9.95 -8.55
C ILE A 40 7.15 11.26 -7.87
N GLU A 41 8.41 11.40 -7.46
CA GLU A 41 8.94 12.65 -6.92
C GLU A 41 9.45 13.56 -8.05
N LYS A 42 9.00 14.82 -8.06
CA LYS A 42 9.44 15.83 -9.04
C LYS A 42 9.66 17.17 -8.34
N GLY A 43 10.93 17.51 -8.11
CA GLY A 43 11.29 18.68 -7.30
C GLY A 43 10.70 18.54 -5.90
N ASP A 44 10.07 19.60 -5.40
CA ASP A 44 9.49 19.63 -4.04
C ASP A 44 8.05 19.06 -3.98
N CYS A 45 7.63 18.30 -4.99
CA CYS A 45 6.27 17.77 -5.11
C CYS A 45 6.26 16.26 -5.29
N ILE A 46 5.21 15.64 -4.77
CA ILE A 46 4.94 14.21 -4.96
C ILE A 46 3.72 14.07 -5.86
N TYR A 47 3.82 13.24 -6.89
CA TYR A 47 2.71 12.86 -7.75
C TYR A 47 2.24 11.46 -7.37
N LEU A 48 1.15 11.35 -6.61
CA LEU A 48 0.52 10.09 -6.26
C LEU A 48 -0.62 9.81 -7.25
N ASN A 49 -0.47 8.77 -8.08
CA ASN A 49 -1.39 8.44 -9.18
C ASN A 49 -1.68 9.63 -10.10
N GLY A 50 -0.68 10.46 -10.36
CA GLY A 50 -0.81 11.68 -11.16
C GLY A 50 -1.42 12.89 -10.43
N VAL A 51 -1.95 12.71 -9.22
CA VAL A 51 -2.40 13.82 -8.37
C VAL A 51 -1.19 14.44 -7.68
N ARG A 52 -1.06 15.76 -7.78
CA ARG A 52 0.07 16.51 -7.22
C ARG A 52 -0.16 16.80 -5.73
N TYR A 53 0.90 16.68 -4.95
CA TYR A 53 0.96 17.05 -3.55
C TYR A 53 2.16 17.93 -3.27
N TYR A 54 2.00 18.88 -2.35
CA TYR A 54 3.04 19.82 -1.93
C TYR A 54 3.30 19.72 -0.43
N HIS A 55 4.56 19.94 -0.03
CA HIS A 55 4.93 20.00 1.38
C HIS A 55 4.10 21.07 2.12
N THR A 56 3.58 20.73 3.29
CA THR A 56 2.79 21.63 4.13
C THR A 56 3.18 21.51 5.60
N SER A 57 2.99 22.61 6.33
CA SER A 57 3.08 22.66 7.80
C SER A 57 1.75 23.09 8.43
N GLU A 58 0.66 23.11 7.66
CA GLU A 58 -0.68 23.51 8.11
C GLU A 58 -1.29 22.50 9.10
N LEU A 59 -0.78 21.27 9.15
CA LEU A 59 -1.35 20.17 9.92
C LEU A 59 -0.63 20.02 11.27
N GLU A 60 -1.26 20.44 12.35
CA GLU A 60 -0.67 20.42 13.70
C GLU A 60 -1.02 19.17 14.51
N ASN A 61 -2.23 18.64 14.37
CA ASN A 61 -2.72 17.49 15.13
C ASN A 61 -3.19 16.41 14.16
N TYR A 62 -2.40 15.35 14.05
CA TYR A 62 -2.71 14.22 13.17
C TYR A 62 -2.10 12.93 13.70
N LYS A 63 -2.64 11.80 13.27
CA LYS A 63 -2.09 10.48 13.54
C LYS A 63 -1.77 9.76 12.24
N ILE A 64 -0.51 9.41 12.06
CA ILE A 64 -0.07 8.60 10.93
C ILE A 64 -0.50 7.15 11.17
N SER A 65 -1.21 6.59 10.20
CA SER A 65 -1.60 5.20 10.18
C SER A 65 -0.41 4.30 9.85
N ASN A 66 -0.47 3.03 10.27
CA ASN A 66 0.49 2.01 9.86
C ASN A 66 0.28 1.51 8.42
N VAL A 67 -0.66 2.12 7.69
CA VAL A 67 -1.01 1.76 6.31
C VAL A 67 -0.11 2.52 5.34
N VAL A 68 0.78 1.78 4.67
CA VAL A 68 1.57 2.30 3.55
C VAL A 68 0.68 2.39 2.31
N ILE A 69 0.53 3.61 1.78
CA ILE A 69 -0.23 3.92 0.58
C ILE A 69 0.57 3.57 -0.68
N CYS A 70 1.87 3.89 -0.70
CA CYS A 70 2.77 3.69 -1.83
C CYS A 70 4.24 3.86 -1.39
N THR A 71 5.19 3.40 -2.20
CA THR A 71 6.59 3.79 -2.11
C THR A 71 6.96 4.52 -3.41
N SER A 72 7.52 5.71 -3.31
CA SER A 72 7.90 6.51 -4.48
C SER A 72 9.06 5.88 -5.26
N ASP A 73 9.30 6.40 -6.46
CA ASP A 73 10.45 6.07 -7.30
C ASP A 73 11.80 6.36 -6.63
N SER A 74 11.87 7.31 -5.69
CA SER A 74 13.05 7.60 -4.88
C SER A 74 13.19 6.69 -3.64
N GLY A 75 12.16 5.91 -3.31
CA GLY A 75 12.12 5.02 -2.14
C GLY A 75 11.45 5.61 -0.89
N ARG A 76 10.87 6.82 -0.97
CA ARG A 76 10.08 7.42 0.11
C ARG A 76 8.79 6.65 0.32
N LYS A 77 8.47 6.32 1.57
CA LYS A 77 7.22 5.63 1.92
C LYS A 77 6.13 6.66 2.20
N LEU A 78 4.99 6.50 1.55
CA LEU A 78 3.82 7.33 1.75
C LEU A 78 2.82 6.59 2.65
N TYR A 79 2.34 7.27 3.68
CA TYR A 79 1.44 6.74 4.69
C TYR A 79 0.14 7.52 4.73
N GLU A 80 -0.92 6.81 5.09
CA GLU A 80 -2.24 7.38 5.36
C GLU A 80 -2.24 8.13 6.68
N ILE A 81 -2.97 9.25 6.71
CA ILE A 81 -3.27 9.99 7.93
C ILE A 81 -4.69 9.62 8.34
N GLU A 82 -4.87 9.19 9.59
CA GLU A 82 -6.13 8.60 10.07
C GLU A 82 -7.32 9.55 9.95
N GLU A 83 -7.10 10.84 10.18
CA GLU A 83 -8.11 11.88 10.08
C GLU A 83 -8.48 12.23 8.63
N TYR A 84 -7.64 11.87 7.65
CA TYR A 84 -7.80 12.19 6.21
C TYR A 84 -7.69 10.92 5.34
N PRO A 85 -8.64 9.97 5.48
CA PRO A 85 -8.62 8.70 4.76
C PRO A 85 -8.86 8.82 3.24
N ASP A 86 -9.28 10.00 2.78
CA ASP A 86 -9.47 10.37 1.38
C ASP A 86 -8.18 10.88 0.69
N TYR A 87 -7.07 10.87 1.44
CA TYR A 87 -5.76 11.36 1.01
C TYR A 87 -5.76 12.86 0.68
N GLU A 88 -6.54 13.67 1.40
CA GLU A 88 -6.32 15.13 1.37
C GLU A 88 -4.90 15.47 1.87
N TYR A 89 -4.45 14.78 2.91
CA TYR A 89 -3.09 14.82 3.41
C TYR A 89 -2.47 13.43 3.43
N ILE A 90 -1.17 13.37 3.14
CA ILE A 90 -0.37 12.15 3.24
C ILE A 90 0.94 12.46 3.96
N ALA A 91 1.50 11.44 4.63
CA ALA A 91 2.80 11.56 5.27
C ALA A 91 3.86 10.83 4.43
N GLY A 92 4.96 11.50 4.11
CA GLY A 92 6.09 10.94 3.38
C GLY A 92 7.31 10.75 4.27
N TYR A 93 7.87 9.55 4.30
CA TYR A 93 9.04 9.22 5.11
C TYR A 93 10.22 8.74 4.26
N SER A 94 11.34 9.44 4.41
CA SER A 94 12.65 9.03 3.94
C SER A 94 13.51 8.67 5.15
N ALA A 95 13.60 7.37 5.45
CA ALA A 95 14.18 6.85 6.70
C ALA A 95 13.47 7.43 7.95
N TRP A 96 14.13 8.34 8.67
CA TRP A 96 13.60 8.96 9.90
C TRP A 96 13.01 10.34 9.66
N ASP A 97 13.20 10.90 8.47
CA ASP A 97 12.73 12.23 8.12
C ASP A 97 11.32 12.15 7.53
N GLY A 98 10.38 12.82 8.20
CA GLY A 98 8.95 12.73 7.95
C GLY A 98 8.38 14.09 7.60
N GLU A 99 7.70 14.16 6.47
CA GLU A 99 7.12 15.38 5.93
C GLU A 99 5.64 15.17 5.62
N ILE A 100 4.84 16.23 5.78
CA ILE A 100 3.41 16.20 5.45
C ILE A 100 3.18 16.87 4.13
N TYR A 101 2.33 16.24 3.32
CA TYR A 101 2.02 16.65 1.97
C TYR A 101 0.51 16.85 1.83
N LYS A 102 0.11 17.99 1.29
CA LYS A 102 -1.28 18.33 1.00
C LYS A 102 -1.57 18.15 -0.47
N LYS A 103 -2.72 17.57 -0.77
CA LYS A 103 -3.24 17.41 -2.13
C LYS A 103 -3.46 18.79 -2.76
N TYR A 104 -2.96 18.97 -3.97
CA TYR A 104 -3.26 20.15 -4.78
C TYR A 104 -4.64 19.99 -5.42
N GLU A 105 -5.56 20.88 -5.09
CA GLU A 105 -6.84 20.98 -5.76
C GLU A 105 -6.67 21.76 -7.07
N THR A 106 -7.00 21.14 -8.20
CA THR A 106 -7.29 21.86 -9.44
C THR A 106 -8.79 22.11 -9.49
N ASP A 107 -9.16 23.40 -9.56
CA ASP A 107 -10.54 23.86 -9.85
C ASP A 107 -11.13 23.23 -11.12
#